data_AF-A0A5K0Y248-F1
#
_entry.id   AF-A0A5K0Y248-F1
#
_cell.length_a   1.000
_cell.length_b   1.000
_cell.length_c   1.000
_cell.angle_alpha   90.00
_cell.angle_beta   90.00
_cell.angle_gamma   90.00
#
_symmetry.space_group_name_H-M   'P 1'
#
loop_
_entity.id
_entity.type
_entity.pdbx_description
1 polymer ?
#
loop_
_entity_poly.entity_id
_entity_poly.type
_entity_poly.pdbx_seq_one_letter_code
_entity_poly.pdbx_strand_id
1 'polypeptide(L)'
;KLRKVHFDIQPIGISTHINTLKQRLEREEDAVCMIGICGLGGIGKTTIAMALYNELFPTFDDSCFLPDIRENENREELPSLQAKVMKEILRTNMTVGNVREGISLIKQRLGSKKVLLILDDIDQIAQLEAFT
;
A
#
# COMPACT_ATOMS: atom_id res chain seq x y z
N LYS A 1 3.44 -9.29 -11.23
CA LYS A 1 2.57 -8.13 -11.50
C LYS A 1 1.18 -8.50 -11.00
N LEU A 2 0.75 -7.89 -9.91
CA LEU A 2 -0.62 -8.01 -9.44
C LEU A 2 -1.60 -7.47 -10.49
N ARG A 3 -2.84 -7.94 -10.42
CA ARG A 3 -3.91 -7.58 -11.34
C ARG A 3 -4.53 -6.25 -10.90
N LYS A 4 -5.02 -5.49 -11.87
CA LYS A 4 -5.84 -4.29 -11.65
C LYS A 4 -6.91 -4.58 -10.59
N VAL A 5 -7.00 -3.72 -9.59
CA VAL A 5 -8.06 -3.81 -8.57
C VAL A 5 -9.37 -3.46 -9.25
N HIS A 6 -10.38 -4.33 -9.12
CA HIS A 6 -11.70 -4.07 -9.69
C HIS A 6 -12.50 -3.15 -8.78
N PHE A 7 -13.32 -2.31 -9.42
CA PHE A 7 -14.33 -1.52 -8.73
C PHE A 7 -15.68 -2.21 -8.89
N ASP A 8 -16.44 -2.28 -7.79
CA ASP A 8 -17.84 -2.72 -7.84
C ASP A 8 -18.72 -1.68 -8.54
N ILE A 9 -18.36 -0.40 -8.44
CA ILE A 9 -19.04 0.73 -9.08
C ILE A 9 -17.99 1.67 -9.66
N GLN A 10 -18.19 2.11 -10.91
CA GLN A 10 -17.28 3.04 -11.56
C GLN A 10 -17.28 4.41 -10.85
N PRO A 11 -16.13 4.87 -10.32
CA PRO A 11 -16.06 6.13 -9.60
C PRO A 11 -16.17 7.34 -10.55
N ILE A 12 -16.91 8.37 -10.13
CA ILE A 12 -17.10 9.63 -10.87
C ILE A 12 -16.26 10.72 -10.20
N GLY A 13 -15.66 11.62 -11.00
CA GLY A 13 -14.92 12.79 -10.49
C GLY A 13 -13.56 12.49 -9.86
N ILE A 14 -13.09 11.24 -9.94
CA ILE A 14 -11.87 10.79 -9.26
C ILE A 14 -10.57 11.34 -9.87
N SER A 15 -10.60 11.71 -11.16
CA SER A 15 -9.41 12.12 -11.91
C SER A 15 -8.71 13.33 -11.29
N THR A 16 -9.45 14.29 -10.73
CA THR A 16 -8.88 15.47 -10.06
C THR A 16 -8.04 15.07 -8.84
N HIS A 17 -8.54 14.13 -8.04
CA HIS A 17 -7.82 13.61 -6.87
C HIS A 17 -6.56 12.86 -7.29
N ILE A 18 -6.66 12.00 -8.31
CA ILE A 18 -5.50 11.24 -8.80
C ILE A 18 -4.42 12.17 -9.35
N ASN A 19 -4.79 13.14 -10.20
CA ASN A 19 -3.83 14.11 -10.75
C ASN A 19 -3.14 14.92 -9.64
N THR A 20 -3.89 15.32 -8.61
CA THR A 20 -3.33 16.03 -7.45
C THR A 20 -2.31 15.17 -6.71
N LEU A 21 -2.61 13.88 -6.49
CA LEU A 21 -1.70 12.96 -5.79
C LEU A 21 -0.46 12.65 -6.64
N LYS A 22 -0.61 12.48 -7.95
CA LYS A 22 0.52 12.30 -8.87
C LYS A 22 1.49 13.46 -8.87
N GLN A 23 0.97 14.69 -8.97
CA GLN A 23 1.82 15.89 -8.92
C GLN A 23 2.58 16.01 -7.61
N ARG A 24 2.02 15.52 -6.49
CA ARG A 24 2.75 15.44 -5.23
C ARG A 24 3.87 14.41 -5.30
N LEU A 25 3.59 13.21 -5.78
CA LEU A 25 4.60 12.15 -5.95
C LEU A 25 5.77 12.57 -6.85
N GLU A 26 5.51 13.37 -7.89
CA GLU A 26 6.53 13.85 -8.84
C GLU A 26 7.43 14.95 -8.27
N ARG A 27 6.98 15.66 -7.23
CA ARG A 27 7.75 16.77 -6.62
C ARG A 27 8.69 16.31 -5.51
N GLU A 28 8.53 15.09 -5.02
CA GLU A 28 9.38 14.57 -3.96
C GLU A 28 10.70 14.07 -4.54
N GLU A 29 11.80 14.63 -4.05
CA GLU A 29 13.17 14.23 -4.41
C GLU A 29 13.68 13.07 -3.51
N ASP A 30 12.92 12.73 -2.47
CA ASP A 30 13.28 11.68 -1.52
C ASP A 30 13.20 10.29 -2.15
N ALA A 31 14.10 9.41 -1.70
CA ALA A 31 14.11 8.00 -2.11
C ALA A 31 12.82 7.25 -1.70
N VAL A 32 12.09 7.76 -0.71
CA VAL A 32 10.82 7.22 -0.21
C VAL A 32 9.83 8.37 -0.03
N CYS A 33 8.69 8.28 -0.71
CA CYS A 33 7.57 9.21 -0.54
C CYS A 33 6.40 8.50 0.17
N MET A 34 5.87 9.12 1.24
CA MET A 34 4.66 8.66 1.93
C MET A 34 3.56 9.72 1.81
N ILE A 35 2.36 9.29 1.43
CA ILE A 35 1.17 10.15 1.35
C ILE A 35 0.06 9.56 2.21
N GLY A 36 -0.43 10.33 3.18
CA GLY A 36 -1.62 10.00 3.95
C GLY A 36 -2.90 10.48 3.28
N ILE A 37 -3.90 9.60 3.16
CA ILE A 37 -5.26 9.96 2.72
C ILE A 37 -6.19 9.84 3.93
N CYS A 38 -6.62 10.97 4.48
CA CYS A 38 -7.47 11.03 5.67
C CYS A 38 -8.79 11.79 5.40
N GLY A 39 -9.81 11.54 6.23
CA GLY A 39 -11.14 12.11 6.06
C GLY A 39 -12.24 11.25 6.67
N LEU A 40 -13.46 11.76 6.70
CA LEU A 40 -14.63 11.09 7.28
C LEU A 40 -14.92 9.72 6.64
N GLY A 41 -15.66 8.88 7.37
CA GLY A 41 -16.17 7.61 6.84
C GLY A 41 -17.06 7.82 5.61
N GLY A 42 -17.00 6.91 4.64
CA GLY A 42 -17.85 6.96 3.44
C GLY A 42 -17.47 7.99 2.37
N ILE A 43 -16.45 8.84 2.58
CA ILE A 43 -16.07 9.89 1.62
C ILE A 43 -15.30 9.37 0.37
N GLY A 44 -15.00 8.07 0.31
CA GLY A 44 -14.35 7.45 -0.85
C GLY A 44 -12.81 7.37 -0.80
N LYS A 45 -12.19 7.39 0.39
CA LYS A 45 -10.72 7.29 0.55
C LYS A 45 -10.13 6.04 -0.10
N THR A 46 -10.67 4.87 0.25
CA THR A 46 -10.29 3.58 -0.33
C THR A 46 -10.47 3.59 -1.85
N THR A 47 -11.56 4.17 -2.35
CA THR A 47 -11.81 4.30 -3.79
C THR A 47 -10.73 5.13 -4.49
N ILE A 48 -10.31 6.26 -3.89
CA ILE A 48 -9.19 7.08 -4.40
C ILE A 48 -7.89 6.27 -4.38
N ALA A 49 -7.59 5.56 -3.30
CA ALA A 49 -6.38 4.74 -3.19
C ALA A 49 -6.34 3.62 -4.24
N MET A 50 -7.45 2.91 -4.47
CA MET A 50 -7.56 1.89 -5.52
C MET A 50 -7.39 2.47 -6.92
N ALA A 51 -7.96 3.65 -7.18
CA ALA A 51 -7.84 4.29 -8.49
C ALA A 51 -6.41 4.75 -8.75
N LEU A 52 -5.76 5.33 -7.74
CA LEU A 52 -4.36 5.70 -7.79
C LEU A 52 -3.47 4.47 -8.01
N TYR A 53 -3.73 3.36 -7.29
CA TYR A 53 -3.03 2.10 -7.49
C TYR A 53 -3.08 1.67 -8.94
N ASN A 54 -4.30 1.56 -9.49
CA ASN A 54 -4.55 1.10 -10.85
C ASN A 54 -3.86 1.95 -11.92
N GLU A 55 -3.68 3.24 -11.64
CA GLU A 55 -3.04 4.16 -12.57
C GLU A 55 -1.51 4.15 -12.45
N LEU A 56 -0.98 3.94 -11.25
CA LEU A 56 0.46 4.03 -10.97
C LEU A 56 1.18 2.69 -11.05
N PHE A 57 0.56 1.56 -10.67
CA PHE A 57 1.27 0.28 -10.61
C PHE A 57 2.04 -0.11 -11.89
N PRO A 58 1.64 0.28 -13.13
CA PRO A 58 2.41 -0.05 -14.33
C PRO A 58 3.77 0.65 -14.40
N THR A 59 3.96 1.76 -13.67
CA THR A 59 5.19 2.57 -13.67
C THR A 59 6.15 2.25 -12.52
N PHE A 60 5.84 1.23 -11.73
CA PHE A 60 6.66 0.73 -10.61
C PHE A 60 7.15 -0.70 -10.93
N ASP A 61 8.29 -1.08 -10.36
CA ASP A 61 8.89 -2.40 -10.59
C ASP A 61 8.03 -3.50 -9.97
N ASP A 62 7.53 -3.26 -8.77
CA ASP A 62 6.57 -4.09 -8.06
C ASP A 62 5.57 -3.22 -7.29
N SER A 63 4.44 -3.82 -6.92
CA SER A 63 3.36 -3.11 -6.24
C SER A 63 2.59 -4.05 -5.32
N CYS A 64 2.05 -3.51 -4.22
CA CYS A 64 1.20 -4.25 -3.29
C CYS A 64 0.07 -3.33 -2.80
N PHE A 65 -1.15 -3.85 -2.83
CA PHE A 65 -2.32 -3.21 -2.25
C PHE A 65 -2.78 -4.10 -1.11
N LEU A 66 -2.71 -3.60 0.12
CA LEU A 66 -3.11 -4.32 1.32
C LEU A 66 -4.41 -3.70 1.86
N PRO A 67 -5.59 -4.26 1.51
CA PRO A 67 -6.87 -3.76 1.97
C PRO A 67 -7.12 -4.04 3.46
N ASP A 68 -7.98 -3.23 4.08
CA ASP A 68 -8.64 -3.53 5.36
C ASP A 68 -7.66 -3.95 6.48
N ILE A 69 -6.56 -3.21 6.69
CA ILE A 69 -5.53 -3.60 7.66
C ILE A 69 -6.10 -3.73 9.07
N ARG A 70 -6.93 -2.76 9.50
CA ARG A 70 -7.63 -2.84 10.78
C ARG A 70 -8.44 -4.12 10.93
N GLU A 71 -9.17 -4.54 9.91
CA GLU A 71 -9.97 -5.77 10.00
C GLU A 71 -9.10 -7.03 9.96
N ASN A 72 -8.07 -7.03 9.11
CA ASN A 72 -7.20 -8.18 8.95
C ASN A 72 -6.30 -8.39 10.16
N GLU A 73 -5.82 -7.34 10.84
CA GLU A 73 -5.02 -7.46 12.07
C GLU A 73 -5.80 -8.18 13.19
N ASN A 74 -7.11 -7.99 13.26
CA ASN A 74 -7.97 -8.70 14.20
C ASN A 74 -8.09 -10.21 13.89
N ARG A 75 -7.81 -10.63 12.66
CA ARG A 75 -7.91 -12.02 12.19
C ARG A 75 -6.56 -12.72 12.05
N GLU A 76 -5.54 -11.95 11.74
CA GLU A 76 -4.17 -12.37 11.46
C GLU A 76 -3.20 -11.38 12.09
N GLU A 77 -2.15 -11.86 12.73
CA GLU A 77 -1.14 -10.97 13.33
C GLU A 77 -0.37 -10.18 12.25
N LEU A 78 0.14 -8.99 12.60
CA LEU A 78 0.95 -8.14 11.72
C LEU A 78 2.06 -8.88 10.93
N PRO A 79 2.81 -9.86 11.50
CA PRO A 79 3.77 -10.66 10.73
C PRO A 79 3.15 -11.38 9.53
N SER A 80 1.90 -11.81 9.62
CA SER A 80 1.17 -12.43 8.50
C SER A 80 0.88 -11.43 7.39
N LEU A 81 0.54 -10.18 7.74
CA LEU A 81 0.36 -9.10 6.78
C LEU A 81 1.68 -8.70 6.12
N GLN A 82 2.77 -8.67 6.86
CA GLN A 82 4.11 -8.48 6.29
C GLN A 82 4.47 -9.63 5.34
N ALA A 83 4.19 -10.88 5.71
CA ALA A 83 4.40 -12.02 4.82
C ALA A 83 3.58 -11.92 3.51
N LYS A 84 2.34 -11.38 3.56
CA LYS A 84 1.54 -11.08 2.36
C LYS A 84 2.21 -10.03 1.48
N VAL A 85 2.67 -8.92 2.04
CA VAL A 85 3.41 -7.87 1.31
C VAL A 85 4.65 -8.47 0.63
N MET A 86 5.38 -9.31 1.35
CA MET A 86 6.56 -9.98 0.82
C MET A 86 6.23 -10.97 -0.28
N LYS A 87 5.15 -11.73 -0.15
CA LYS A 87 4.67 -12.60 -1.22
C LYS A 87 4.32 -11.82 -2.48
N GLU A 88 3.69 -10.66 -2.35
CA GLU A 88 3.29 -9.85 -3.50
C GLU A 88 4.47 -9.16 -4.20
N ILE A 89 5.41 -8.60 -3.42
CA ILE A 89 6.58 -7.89 -3.96
C ILE A 89 7.67 -8.87 -4.40
N LEU A 90 7.92 -9.94 -3.63
CA LEU A 90 9.01 -10.88 -3.90
C LEU A 90 8.60 -12.11 -4.69
N ARG A 91 7.29 -12.41 -4.76
CA ARG A 91 6.76 -13.63 -5.38
C ARG A 91 7.32 -14.90 -4.73
N THR A 92 7.65 -14.81 -3.45
CA THR A 92 8.17 -15.91 -2.63
C THR A 92 7.26 -16.12 -1.43
N ASN A 93 6.91 -17.37 -1.15
CA ASN A 93 6.25 -17.73 0.11
C ASN A 93 7.31 -17.82 1.19
N MET A 94 7.32 -16.85 2.09
CA MET A 94 8.25 -16.79 3.22
C MET A 94 7.47 -16.48 4.48
N THR A 95 7.81 -17.17 5.57
CA THR A 95 7.27 -16.91 6.89
C THR A 95 8.00 -15.75 7.53
N VAL A 96 7.26 -14.87 8.21
CA VAL A 96 7.84 -13.80 9.02
C VAL A 96 7.62 -14.18 10.48
N GLY A 97 8.69 -14.36 11.24
CA GLY A 97 8.62 -14.82 12.62
C GLY A 97 8.19 -13.73 13.59
N ASN A 98 8.47 -12.46 13.29
CA ASN A 98 8.01 -11.31 14.07
C ASN A 98 8.05 -10.00 13.26
N VAL A 99 7.41 -8.95 13.80
CA VAL A 99 7.28 -7.65 13.12
C VAL A 99 8.63 -7.03 12.73
N ARG A 100 9.63 -7.11 13.61
CA ARG A 100 10.95 -6.51 13.37
C ARG A 100 11.68 -7.23 12.23
N GLU A 101 11.58 -8.55 12.19
CA GLU A 101 12.10 -9.36 11.08
C GLU A 101 11.43 -8.96 9.77
N GLY A 102 10.09 -8.83 9.77
CA GLY A 102 9.34 -8.41 8.59
C GLY A 102 9.75 -7.02 8.09
N ILE A 103 9.91 -6.03 8.97
CA ILE A 103 10.38 -4.68 8.61
C ILE A 103 11.76 -4.76 7.95
N SER A 104 12.69 -5.52 8.55
CA SER A 104 14.05 -5.66 8.01
C SER A 104 14.03 -6.25 6.60
N LEU A 105 13.25 -7.32 6.40
CA LEU A 105 13.14 -7.98 5.10
C LEU A 105 12.44 -7.08 4.07
N ILE A 106 11.38 -6.37 4.46
CA ILE A 106 10.71 -5.39 3.59
C ILE A 106 11.70 -4.31 3.18
N LYS A 107 12.38 -3.65 4.12
CA LYS A 107 13.35 -2.57 3.85
C LYS A 107 14.50 -3.00 2.96
N GLN A 108 15.11 -4.16 3.24
CA GLN A 108 16.18 -4.71 2.43
C GLN A 108 15.77 -4.84 0.95
N ARG A 109 14.49 -5.12 0.69
CA ARG A 109 13.99 -5.40 -0.65
C ARG A 109 13.44 -4.16 -1.34
N LEU A 110 12.68 -3.33 -0.62
CA LEU A 110 12.24 -2.02 -1.09
C LEU A 110 13.44 -1.15 -1.48
N GLY A 111 14.55 -1.23 -0.75
CA GLY A 111 15.76 -0.44 -1.04
C GLY A 111 16.45 -0.73 -2.37
N SER A 112 16.02 -1.77 -3.12
CA SER A 112 16.60 -2.15 -4.42
C SER A 112 15.69 -1.91 -5.62
N LYS A 113 14.44 -1.49 -5.40
CA LYS A 113 13.41 -1.40 -6.43
C LYS A 113 12.50 -0.21 -6.22
N LYS A 114 11.93 0.33 -7.31
CA LYS A 114 10.86 1.30 -7.22
C LYS A 114 9.54 0.58 -6.92
N VAL A 115 9.05 0.63 -5.69
CA VAL A 115 7.87 -0.12 -5.24
C VAL A 115 6.71 0.80 -4.85
N LEU A 116 5.50 0.44 -5.29
CA LEU A 116 4.25 1.09 -4.86
C LEU A 116 3.55 0.24 -3.79
N LEU A 117 3.53 0.71 -2.55
CA LEU A 117 2.82 0.06 -1.45
C LEU A 117 1.64 0.92 -1.02
N ILE A 118 0.42 0.35 -1.03
CA ILE A 118 -0.77 0.99 -0.46
C ILE A 118 -1.24 0.17 0.73
N LEU A 119 -1.38 0.86 1.85
CA LEU A 119 -1.88 0.34 3.12
C LEU A 119 -3.24 0.99 3.38
N ASP A 120 -4.32 0.22 3.31
CA ASP A 120 -5.68 0.74 3.48
C ASP A 120 -6.24 0.47 4.88
N ASP A 121 -7.12 1.37 5.33
CA ASP A 121 -7.81 1.28 6.63
C ASP A 121 -6.87 1.14 7.85
N ILE A 122 -5.80 1.94 7.90
CA ILE A 122 -4.96 2.11 9.10
C ILE A 122 -5.69 2.98 10.12
N ASP A 123 -5.82 2.49 11.35
CA ASP A 123 -6.39 3.22 12.49
C ASP A 123 -5.46 3.30 13.72
N GLN A 124 -4.33 2.58 13.71
CA GLN A 124 -3.32 2.62 14.78
C GLN A 124 -1.92 2.93 14.23
N ILE A 125 -1.13 3.67 15.02
CA ILE A 125 0.27 3.96 14.66
C ILE A 125 1.09 2.67 14.51
N ALA A 126 0.85 1.68 15.37
CA ALA A 126 1.56 0.40 15.34
C ALA A 126 1.40 -0.34 14.00
N GLN A 127 0.24 -0.21 13.32
CA GLN A 127 0.02 -0.78 12.01
C GLN A 127 0.91 -0.13 10.95
N LEU A 128 1.06 1.20 10.99
CA LEU A 128 1.94 1.92 10.07
C LEU A 128 3.42 1.62 10.35
N GLU A 129 3.81 1.59 11.63
CA GLU A 129 5.17 1.26 12.08
C GLU A 129 5.59 -0.16 11.66
N ALA A 130 4.64 -1.09 11.51
CA ALA A 130 4.92 -2.43 11.01
C ALA A 130 5.45 -2.47 9.56
N PHE A 131 5.34 -1.39 8.80
CA PHE A 131 5.78 -1.35 7.40
C PHE A 131 6.81 -0.26 7.09
N THR A 132 7.26 0.50 8.09
CA THR A 132 8.09 1.71 7.91
C THR A 132 9.43 1.68 8.64
#